data_AF-A0A8T6SY11-F1
#
_entry.id   AF-A0A8T6SY11-F1
#
_cell.length_a   1.000
_cell.length_b   1.000
_cell.length_c   1.000
_cell.angle_alpha   90.00
_cell.angle_beta   90.00
_cell.angle_gamma   90.00
#
_symmetry.space_group_name_H-M   'P 1'
#
loop_
_entity.id
_entity.type
_entity.pdbx_description
1 polymer ?
#
loop_
_entity_poly.entity_id
_entity_poly.type
_entity_poly.pdbx_seq_one_letter_code
_entity_poly.pdbx_strand_id
1 'polypeptide(L)'
;MGYPDYMRESIRKVTESRPDRVGVTYPRLTMEQAQEVLRNHHPDFKDEQKRKVKVGPNKGDLANHEFVDVLEAHPAIMPDDVDLDEVDWDVDVLIIGGGGAGCAAALMAQEAGVSVLLATKLRLGDANTMMAQGGIQAAAKPKDSPAIHYLDVIGGGHFTNNPELVEALVNDAPLVLKWHEEMGVMYDKHPDGTMYAIHGGGTSRKRMHSARDYSGGEIMKTLRDEVRNRPDIEVVEFLSAVEILLDKKGACVGAVMMNTETREYKIVRAKATIIATGGFGRLHIQGFETTNHYGATADGIVMAYRAGAKWVFMESVQYHPTGAVFPEQIV
;
A
#
# COMPACT_ATOMS: atom_id res chain seq x y z
N MET A 1 -24.90 -7.58 15.06
CA MET A 1 -25.50 -6.42 15.77
C MET A 1 -26.50 -5.77 14.84
N GLY A 2 -27.68 -5.36 15.33
CA GLY A 2 -28.63 -4.57 14.55
C GLY A 2 -28.20 -3.11 14.42
N TYR A 3 -28.77 -2.38 13.46
CA TYR A 3 -28.55 -0.94 13.33
C TYR A 3 -29.02 -0.19 14.59
N PRO A 4 -28.34 0.91 15.00
CA PRO A 4 -28.77 1.75 16.13
C PRO A 4 -30.20 2.29 15.97
N ASP A 5 -30.88 2.59 17.08
CA ASP A 5 -32.29 3.01 17.07
C ASP A 5 -32.54 4.28 16.24
N TYR A 6 -31.60 5.23 16.24
CA TYR A 6 -31.72 6.45 15.44
C TYR A 6 -31.68 6.19 13.93
N MET A 7 -31.19 5.03 13.48
CA MET A 7 -31.17 4.66 12.05
C MET A 7 -32.48 4.06 11.56
N ARG A 8 -33.40 3.67 12.47
CA ARG A 8 -34.65 2.99 12.09
C ARG A 8 -35.49 3.81 11.12
N GLU A 9 -35.51 5.14 11.29
CA GLU A 9 -36.25 6.04 10.39
C GLU A 9 -35.66 6.05 8.98
N SER A 10 -34.34 6.15 8.85
CA SER A 10 -33.65 6.09 7.56
C SER A 10 -33.86 4.73 6.88
N ILE A 11 -33.79 3.64 7.63
CA ILE A 11 -34.06 2.28 7.14
C ILE A 11 -35.48 2.16 6.62
N ARG A 12 -36.47 2.74 7.33
CA ARG A 12 -37.86 2.78 6.89
C ARG A 12 -37.98 3.49 5.54
N LYS A 13 -37.43 4.70 5.41
CA LYS A 13 -37.44 5.48 4.15
C LYS A 13 -36.78 4.72 2.99
N VAL A 14 -35.63 4.07 3.23
CA VAL A 14 -34.93 3.27 2.22
C VAL A 14 -35.75 2.04 1.80
N THR A 15 -36.50 1.45 2.74
CA THR A 15 -37.36 0.29 2.49
C THR A 15 -38.61 0.69 1.72
N GLU A 16 -39.28 1.76 2.13
CA GLU A 16 -40.47 2.32 1.46
C GLU A 16 -40.19 2.69 0.01
N SER A 17 -39.04 3.31 -0.26
CA SER A 17 -38.61 3.69 -1.62
C SER A 17 -37.94 2.56 -2.41
N ARG A 18 -37.81 1.35 -1.86
CA ARG A 18 -37.13 0.24 -2.56
C ARG A 18 -37.88 -0.21 -3.82
N PRO A 19 -39.20 -0.45 -3.80
CA PRO A 19 -39.94 -0.87 -5.00
C PRO A 19 -39.77 0.09 -6.18
N ASP A 20 -39.76 1.40 -5.90
CA ASP A 20 -39.64 2.45 -6.92
C ASP A 20 -38.25 2.53 -7.56
N ARG A 21 -37.21 1.99 -6.91
CA ARG A 21 -35.82 2.01 -7.38
C ARG A 21 -35.43 0.72 -8.10
N VAL A 22 -36.16 -0.37 -7.90
CA VAL A 22 -35.87 -1.65 -8.55
C VAL A 22 -36.14 -1.53 -10.05
N GLY A 23 -35.14 -1.87 -10.86
CA GLY A 23 -35.25 -1.82 -12.32
C GLY A 23 -35.10 -0.42 -12.92
N VAL A 24 -34.92 0.62 -12.10
CA VAL A 24 -34.59 1.97 -12.59
C VAL A 24 -33.13 2.01 -12.99
N THR A 25 -32.87 2.28 -14.27
CA THR A 25 -31.53 2.54 -14.80
C THR A 25 -31.39 4.00 -15.13
N TYR A 26 -30.35 4.65 -14.62
CA TYR A 26 -29.99 6.01 -15.02
C TYR A 26 -29.18 5.97 -16.31
N PRO A 27 -29.37 6.95 -17.23
CA PRO A 27 -28.55 7.03 -18.42
C PRO A 27 -27.08 7.19 -18.03
N ARG A 28 -26.19 6.50 -18.75
CA ARG A 28 -24.75 6.69 -18.57
C ARG A 28 -24.36 8.07 -19.10
N LEU A 29 -23.46 8.73 -18.39
CA LEU A 29 -22.83 9.95 -18.89
C LEU A 29 -22.07 9.65 -20.18
N THR A 30 -22.10 10.59 -21.12
CA THR A 30 -21.13 10.60 -22.22
C THR A 30 -19.72 10.83 -21.65
N MET A 31 -18.68 10.56 -22.43
CA MET A 31 -17.30 10.83 -22.00
C MET A 31 -17.08 12.31 -21.68
N GLU A 32 -17.67 13.21 -22.45
CA GLU A 32 -17.60 14.66 -22.21
C GLU A 32 -18.27 15.05 -20.89
N GLN A 33 -19.48 14.54 -20.63
CA GLN A 33 -20.19 14.79 -19.37
C GLN A 33 -19.43 14.22 -18.17
N ALA A 34 -18.84 13.03 -18.30
CA ALA A 34 -18.02 12.44 -17.24
C ALA A 34 -16.77 13.29 -16.97
N GLN A 35 -16.10 13.79 -18.01
CA GLN A 35 -14.94 14.68 -17.86
C GLN A 35 -15.32 16.01 -17.19
N GLU A 36 -16.47 16.59 -17.53
CA GLU A 36 -16.97 17.81 -16.90
C GLU A 36 -17.20 17.60 -15.39
N VAL A 37 -17.86 16.51 -15.02
CA VAL A 37 -18.06 16.15 -13.60
C VAL A 37 -16.72 15.99 -12.88
N LEU A 38 -15.76 15.30 -13.49
CA LEU A 38 -14.43 15.11 -12.88
C LEU A 38 -13.69 16.44 -12.70
N ARG A 39 -13.66 17.31 -13.71
CA ARG A 39 -13.01 18.63 -13.61
C ARG A 39 -13.62 19.50 -12.51
N ASN A 40 -14.93 19.45 -12.35
CA ASN A 40 -15.65 20.30 -11.41
C ASN A 40 -15.63 19.76 -9.97
N HIS A 41 -15.47 18.45 -9.78
CA HIS A 41 -15.73 17.82 -8.48
C HIS A 41 -14.63 16.87 -7.99
N HIS A 42 -13.83 16.27 -8.86
CA HIS A 42 -12.83 15.30 -8.45
C HIS A 42 -11.62 16.00 -7.78
N PRO A 43 -11.14 15.51 -6.62
CA PRO A 43 -10.07 16.16 -5.85
C PRO A 43 -8.79 16.45 -6.66
N ASP A 44 -8.43 15.55 -7.57
CA ASP A 44 -7.23 15.72 -8.40
C ASP A 44 -7.24 16.96 -9.32
N PHE A 45 -8.42 17.53 -9.62
CA PHE A 45 -8.56 18.71 -10.50
C PHE A 45 -8.65 20.05 -9.75
N LYS A 46 -8.52 20.02 -8.41
CA LYS A 46 -8.50 21.24 -7.58
C LYS A 46 -7.08 21.76 -7.45
N ASP A 47 -6.64 22.58 -8.40
CA ASP A 47 -5.28 23.11 -8.43
C ASP A 47 -4.93 23.91 -7.16
N GLU A 48 -5.92 24.55 -6.52
CA GLU A 48 -5.74 25.27 -5.26
C GLU A 48 -5.40 24.35 -4.08
N GLN A 49 -5.61 23.04 -4.19
CA GLN A 49 -5.25 22.03 -3.19
C GLN A 49 -3.84 21.49 -3.37
N LYS A 50 -3.10 21.99 -4.37
CA LYS A 50 -1.73 21.60 -4.66
C LYS A 50 -0.80 22.80 -4.52
N ARG A 51 0.45 22.55 -4.16
CA ARG A 51 1.51 23.56 -4.14
C ARG A 51 2.84 23.00 -4.61
N LYS A 52 3.73 23.90 -5.03
CA LYS A 52 5.08 23.53 -5.41
C LYS A 52 5.90 23.16 -4.19
N VAL A 53 6.62 22.05 -4.28
CA VAL A 53 7.64 21.69 -3.28
C VAL A 53 8.81 22.68 -3.37
N LYS A 54 9.29 23.16 -2.23
CA LYS A 54 10.30 24.23 -2.11
C LYS A 54 11.72 23.71 -1.96
N VAL A 55 11.88 22.47 -1.49
CA VAL A 55 13.18 21.86 -1.11
C VAL A 55 13.31 20.45 -1.67
N GLY A 56 14.55 19.95 -1.76
CA GLY A 56 14.83 18.56 -2.12
C GLY A 56 14.76 18.22 -3.62
N PRO A 57 14.89 16.92 -3.96
CA PRO A 57 15.03 16.43 -5.34
C PRO A 57 13.92 16.78 -6.33
N ASN A 58 12.70 17.04 -5.85
CA ASN A 58 11.51 17.38 -6.63
C ASN A 58 11.12 18.87 -6.45
N LYS A 59 12.07 19.74 -6.07
CA LYS A 59 11.82 21.18 -5.94
C LYS A 59 11.20 21.74 -7.23
N GLY A 60 10.04 22.35 -7.11
CA GLY A 60 9.27 22.94 -8.21
C GLY A 60 8.10 22.09 -8.70
N ASP A 61 8.09 20.80 -8.39
CA ASP A 61 6.99 19.89 -8.73
C ASP A 61 5.76 20.16 -7.84
N LEU A 62 4.56 19.90 -8.37
CA LEU A 62 3.29 20.08 -7.67
C LEU A 62 2.90 18.82 -6.90
N ALA A 63 2.45 18.97 -5.66
CA ALA A 63 1.79 17.91 -4.90
C ALA A 63 0.73 18.50 -3.95
N ASN A 64 -0.13 17.65 -3.38
CA ASN A 64 -1.16 18.05 -2.44
C ASN A 64 -0.57 18.68 -1.17
N HIS A 65 -1.22 19.70 -0.60
CA HIS A 65 -0.71 20.47 0.53
C HIS A 65 -0.23 19.60 1.70
N GLU A 66 -1.03 18.63 2.11
CA GLU A 66 -0.74 17.78 3.28
C GLU A 66 0.47 16.88 3.05
N PHE A 67 0.67 16.43 1.81
CA PHE A 67 1.88 15.68 1.45
C PHE A 67 3.11 16.60 1.47
N VAL A 68 3.00 17.82 0.94
CA VAL A 68 4.10 18.79 0.99
C VAL A 68 4.41 19.20 2.43
N ASP A 69 3.42 19.31 3.31
CA ASP A 69 3.62 19.63 4.73
C ASP A 69 4.54 18.61 5.42
N VAL A 70 4.30 17.31 5.23
CA VAL A 70 5.15 16.27 5.84
C VAL A 70 6.50 16.14 5.14
N LEU A 71 6.55 16.36 3.83
CA LEU A 71 7.79 16.29 3.05
C LEU A 71 8.78 17.41 3.43
N GLU A 72 8.26 18.61 3.70
CA GLU A 72 9.02 19.80 4.10
C GLU A 72 9.21 19.93 5.61
N ALA A 73 8.66 19.00 6.41
CA ALA A 73 8.81 19.00 7.85
C ALA A 73 10.29 18.82 8.26
N HIS A 74 10.65 19.40 9.40
CA HIS A 74 11.97 19.20 9.99
C HIS A 74 12.19 17.72 10.36
N PRO A 75 13.45 17.25 10.31
CA PRO A 75 13.77 15.91 10.77
C PRO A 75 13.48 15.77 12.26
N ALA A 76 13.15 14.55 12.69
CA ALA A 76 12.87 14.25 14.09
C ALA A 76 14.15 14.27 14.96
N ILE A 77 15.30 14.10 14.31
CA ILE A 77 16.63 14.04 14.92
C ILE A 77 17.63 14.91 14.15
N MET A 78 18.69 15.30 14.83
CA MET A 78 19.90 15.89 14.29
C MET A 78 21.04 14.85 14.31
N PRO A 79 22.10 15.03 13.50
CA PRO A 79 23.23 14.09 13.49
C PRO A 79 23.88 13.86 14.86
N ASP A 80 23.90 14.87 15.73
CA ASP A 80 24.50 14.79 17.07
C ASP A 80 23.61 14.08 18.10
N ASP A 81 22.35 13.73 17.75
CA ASP A 81 21.42 13.02 18.64
C ASP A 81 21.68 11.50 18.70
N VAL A 82 22.55 10.99 17.81
CA VAL A 82 22.84 9.55 17.68
C VAL A 82 24.34 9.29 17.55
N ASP A 83 24.81 8.23 18.18
CA ASP A 83 26.18 7.73 18.00
C ASP A 83 26.19 6.69 16.87
N LEU A 84 26.82 7.03 15.73
CA LEU A 84 26.88 6.14 14.57
C LEU A 84 27.92 5.02 14.72
N ASP A 85 28.82 5.11 15.70
CA ASP A 85 29.84 4.09 15.95
C ASP A 85 29.27 2.89 16.76
N GLU A 86 28.15 3.09 17.47
CA GLU A 86 27.42 2.03 18.18
C GLU A 86 26.38 1.36 17.27
N VAL A 87 26.82 0.35 16.51
CA VAL A 87 25.93 -0.43 15.63
C VAL A 87 25.21 -1.52 16.42
N ASP A 88 23.89 -1.40 16.54
CA ASP A 88 23.04 -2.42 17.20
C ASP A 88 22.79 -3.64 16.31
N TRP A 89 22.64 -3.43 14.99
CA TRP A 89 22.47 -4.52 14.01
C TRP A 89 23.36 -4.31 12.78
N ASP A 90 24.03 -5.37 12.34
CA ASP A 90 24.84 -5.42 11.12
C ASP A 90 24.39 -6.58 10.25
N VAL A 91 23.64 -6.28 9.19
CA VAL A 91 22.95 -7.28 8.36
C VAL A 91 23.22 -7.10 6.86
N ASP A 92 22.91 -8.11 6.06
CA ASP A 92 22.97 -7.97 4.61
C ASP A 92 21.82 -7.12 4.09
N VAL A 93 20.59 -7.38 4.56
CA VAL A 93 19.38 -6.68 4.12
C VAL A 93 18.58 -6.17 5.31
N LEU A 94 18.37 -4.85 5.35
CA LEU A 94 17.38 -4.21 6.21
C LEU A 94 16.06 -4.04 5.44
N ILE A 95 14.95 -4.45 6.03
CA ILE A 95 13.60 -4.25 5.49
C ILE A 95 12.81 -3.38 6.46
N ILE A 96 12.34 -2.23 5.98
CA ILE A 96 11.58 -1.26 6.77
C ILE A 96 10.10 -1.38 6.39
N GLY A 97 9.34 -2.09 7.23
CA GLY A 97 7.89 -2.29 7.09
C GLY A 97 7.49 -3.76 7.10
N GLY A 98 6.59 -4.14 8.01
CA GLY A 98 6.13 -5.52 8.22
C GLY A 98 4.82 -5.87 7.51
N GLY A 99 4.51 -5.22 6.38
CA GLY A 99 3.34 -5.55 5.54
C GLY A 99 3.64 -6.66 4.53
N GLY A 100 2.72 -6.89 3.59
CA GLY A 100 2.87 -7.96 2.58
C GLY A 100 4.14 -7.83 1.73
N ALA A 101 4.47 -6.61 1.28
CA ALA A 101 5.68 -6.36 0.49
C ALA A 101 6.97 -6.62 1.30
N GLY A 102 7.01 -6.19 2.56
CA GLY A 102 8.16 -6.40 3.43
C GLY A 102 8.36 -7.86 3.80
N CYS A 103 7.27 -8.58 4.10
CA CYS A 103 7.34 -10.02 4.35
C CYS A 103 7.77 -10.78 3.10
N ALA A 104 7.21 -10.46 1.93
CA ALA A 104 7.65 -11.08 0.68
C ALA A 104 9.14 -10.82 0.38
N ALA A 105 9.61 -9.59 0.58
CA ALA A 105 11.03 -9.26 0.44
C ALA A 105 11.91 -10.03 1.43
N ALA A 106 11.46 -10.21 2.68
CA ALA A 106 12.20 -10.94 3.71
C ALA A 106 12.34 -12.42 3.36
N LEU A 107 11.24 -13.05 2.92
CA LEU A 107 11.23 -14.46 2.50
C LEU A 107 12.16 -14.69 1.30
N MET A 108 12.07 -13.83 0.28
CA MET A 108 12.90 -13.93 -0.92
C MET A 108 14.39 -13.66 -0.62
N ALA A 109 14.69 -12.68 0.24
CA ALA A 109 16.06 -12.41 0.66
C ALA A 109 16.64 -13.58 1.47
N GLN A 110 15.85 -14.14 2.39
CA GLN A 110 16.27 -15.31 3.16
C GLN A 110 16.46 -16.55 2.27
N GLU A 111 15.62 -16.77 1.27
CA GLU A 111 15.79 -17.85 0.27
C GLU A 111 17.07 -17.68 -0.56
N ALA A 112 17.53 -16.44 -0.75
CA ALA A 112 18.82 -16.15 -1.36
C ALA A 112 20.02 -16.35 -0.41
N GLY A 113 19.78 -16.72 0.85
CA GLY A 113 20.80 -17.07 1.83
C GLY A 113 21.52 -15.87 2.48
N VAL A 114 20.88 -14.71 2.52
CA VAL A 114 21.42 -13.50 3.16
C VAL A 114 20.71 -13.20 4.48
N SER A 115 21.43 -12.57 5.42
CA SER A 115 20.86 -12.18 6.72
C SER A 115 19.87 -11.02 6.59
N VAL A 116 18.71 -11.15 7.23
CA VAL A 116 17.62 -10.18 7.12
C VAL A 116 17.23 -9.64 8.49
N LEU A 117 17.20 -8.31 8.62
CA LEU A 117 16.46 -7.62 9.68
C LEU A 117 15.19 -7.02 9.10
N LEU A 118 14.02 -7.49 9.52
CA LEU A 118 12.74 -6.84 9.26
C LEU A 118 12.36 -6.00 10.47
N ALA A 119 12.37 -4.68 10.31
CA ALA A 119 11.93 -3.75 11.32
C ALA A 119 10.57 -3.17 10.97
N THR A 120 9.68 -3.04 11.95
CA THR A 120 8.37 -2.41 11.73
C THR A 120 7.93 -1.60 12.95
N LYS A 121 7.35 -0.42 12.68
CA LYS A 121 6.88 0.49 13.74
C LYS A 121 5.67 -0.02 14.53
N LEU A 122 4.95 -1.02 14.01
CA LEU A 122 3.81 -1.67 14.66
C LEU A 122 4.12 -3.16 14.86
N ARG A 123 3.09 -4.01 14.95
CA ARG A 123 3.25 -5.47 14.96
C ARG A 123 3.42 -6.00 13.54
N LEU A 124 4.06 -7.16 13.38
CA LEU A 124 4.20 -7.82 12.09
C LEU A 124 2.82 -8.18 11.51
N GLY A 125 2.55 -7.66 10.31
CA GLY A 125 1.25 -7.79 9.65
C GLY A 125 0.19 -6.77 10.07
N ASP A 126 0.47 -5.88 11.02
CA ASP A 126 -0.39 -4.76 11.42
C ASP A 126 -0.30 -3.61 10.38
N ALA A 127 -0.81 -3.89 9.18
CA ALA A 127 -0.60 -3.10 7.98
C ALA A 127 -1.85 -3.11 7.08
N ASN A 128 -1.91 -2.17 6.12
CA ASN A 128 -2.97 -2.11 5.11
C ASN A 128 -3.20 -3.46 4.39
N THR A 129 -2.15 -4.27 4.20
CA THR A 129 -2.24 -5.59 3.58
C THR A 129 -3.29 -6.46 4.25
N MET A 130 -3.35 -6.48 5.60
CA MET A 130 -4.31 -7.28 6.36
C MET A 130 -5.77 -6.91 6.05
N MET A 131 -6.02 -5.65 5.67
CA MET A 131 -7.35 -5.12 5.42
C MET A 131 -7.82 -5.26 3.97
N ALA A 132 -6.96 -5.77 3.07
CA ALA A 132 -7.35 -5.93 1.67
C ALA A 132 -8.42 -7.03 1.52
N GLN A 133 -9.45 -6.75 0.71
CA GLN A 133 -10.64 -7.62 0.60
C GLN A 133 -10.71 -8.34 -0.74
N GLY A 134 -10.90 -7.56 -1.81
CA GLY A 134 -11.41 -8.05 -3.10
C GLY A 134 -10.59 -9.13 -3.79
N GLY A 135 -9.28 -9.20 -3.56
CA GLY A 135 -8.41 -10.23 -4.11
C GLY A 135 -7.13 -9.70 -4.74
N ILE A 136 -6.39 -10.62 -5.37
CA ILE A 136 -5.19 -10.36 -6.14
C ILE A 136 -5.44 -10.67 -7.62
N GLN A 137 -4.90 -9.86 -8.54
CA GLN A 137 -5.09 -10.07 -9.96
C GLN A 137 -3.94 -10.87 -10.58
N ALA A 138 -4.25 -11.99 -11.21
CA ALA A 138 -3.27 -12.77 -11.97
C ALA A 138 -3.95 -13.47 -13.15
N ALA A 139 -3.32 -13.42 -14.33
CA ALA A 139 -3.86 -14.04 -15.53
C ALA A 139 -3.66 -15.57 -15.52
N ALA A 140 -4.41 -16.28 -14.68
CA ALA A 140 -4.30 -17.73 -14.45
C ALA A 140 -5.49 -18.54 -15.00
N LYS A 141 -6.38 -17.93 -15.80
CA LYS A 141 -7.57 -18.61 -16.37
C LYS A 141 -7.37 -18.91 -17.87
N PRO A 142 -7.95 -20.00 -18.42
CA PRO A 142 -7.72 -20.43 -19.82
C PRO A 142 -8.05 -19.41 -20.94
N LYS A 143 -8.85 -18.39 -20.67
CA LYS A 143 -9.25 -17.35 -21.65
C LYS A 143 -8.67 -15.97 -21.32
N ASP A 144 -7.57 -15.96 -20.57
CA ASP A 144 -6.84 -14.79 -20.15
C ASP A 144 -5.34 -14.97 -20.42
N SER A 145 -4.57 -13.88 -20.38
CA SER A 145 -3.12 -13.93 -20.54
C SER A 145 -2.46 -12.69 -19.93
N PRO A 146 -1.15 -12.74 -19.59
CA PRO A 146 -0.39 -11.56 -19.19
C PRO A 146 -0.54 -10.40 -20.17
N ALA A 147 -0.60 -10.66 -21.49
CA ALA A 147 -0.80 -9.63 -22.51
C ALA A 147 -2.18 -8.95 -22.41
N ILE A 148 -3.25 -9.69 -22.11
CA ILE A 148 -4.58 -9.07 -21.91
C ILE A 148 -4.59 -8.29 -20.60
N HIS A 149 -3.98 -8.82 -19.54
CA HIS A 149 -3.84 -8.12 -18.26
C HIS A 149 -3.05 -6.81 -18.42
N TYR A 150 -1.96 -6.82 -19.21
CA TYR A 150 -1.16 -5.65 -19.56
C TYR A 150 -2.02 -4.54 -20.16
N LEU A 151 -2.85 -4.87 -21.15
CA LEU A 151 -3.72 -3.89 -21.81
C LEU A 151 -4.73 -3.26 -20.84
N ASP A 152 -5.28 -4.06 -19.93
CA ASP A 152 -6.20 -3.56 -18.90
C ASP A 152 -5.48 -2.63 -17.91
N VAL A 153 -4.23 -2.94 -17.50
CA VAL A 153 -3.45 -2.10 -16.59
C VAL A 153 -3.03 -0.78 -17.25
N ILE A 154 -2.50 -0.83 -18.48
CA ILE A 154 -2.13 0.36 -19.26
C ILE A 154 -3.35 1.24 -19.52
N GLY A 155 -4.47 0.63 -19.91
CA GLY A 155 -5.73 1.36 -20.11
C GLY A 155 -6.23 1.99 -18.82
N GLY A 156 -6.18 1.25 -17.70
CA GLY A 156 -6.60 1.73 -16.38
C GLY A 156 -5.75 2.87 -15.82
N GLY A 157 -4.45 2.89 -16.12
CA GLY A 157 -3.57 4.01 -15.80
C GLY A 157 -3.57 5.14 -16.84
N HIS A 158 -4.48 5.11 -17.81
CA HIS A 158 -4.58 6.13 -18.86
C HIS A 158 -3.26 6.35 -19.60
N PHE A 159 -2.48 5.28 -19.81
CA PHE A 159 -1.18 5.29 -20.49
C PHE A 159 -0.08 6.13 -19.80
N THR A 160 -0.24 6.49 -18.52
CA THR A 160 0.81 7.18 -17.73
C THR A 160 1.75 6.21 -17.01
N ASN A 161 1.42 4.91 -17.03
CA ASN A 161 2.23 3.85 -16.42
C ASN A 161 3.63 3.77 -17.02
N ASN A 162 4.58 3.20 -16.27
CA ASN A 162 5.82 2.70 -16.85
C ASN A 162 5.57 1.31 -17.49
N PRO A 163 5.72 1.15 -18.82
CA PRO A 163 5.48 -0.11 -19.51
C PRO A 163 6.28 -1.30 -18.97
N GLU A 164 7.56 -1.11 -18.64
CA GLU A 164 8.45 -2.18 -18.19
C GLU A 164 8.02 -2.72 -16.82
N LEU A 165 7.58 -1.82 -15.92
CA LEU A 165 7.05 -2.24 -14.61
C LEU A 165 5.72 -2.96 -14.74
N VAL A 166 4.85 -2.55 -15.67
CA VAL A 166 3.59 -3.25 -15.92
C VAL A 166 3.85 -4.63 -16.53
N GLU A 167 4.81 -4.73 -17.46
CA GLU A 167 5.20 -6.01 -18.06
C GLU A 167 5.72 -6.99 -16.99
N ALA A 168 6.60 -6.54 -16.10
CA ALA A 168 7.07 -7.35 -14.97
C ALA A 168 5.88 -7.79 -14.08
N LEU A 169 5.04 -6.85 -13.67
CA LEU A 169 3.87 -7.12 -12.81
C LEU A 169 2.96 -8.21 -13.39
N VAL A 170 2.59 -8.12 -14.67
CA VAL A 170 1.60 -9.03 -15.25
C VAL A 170 2.16 -10.41 -15.58
N ASN A 171 3.46 -10.50 -15.88
CA ASN A 171 4.16 -11.76 -16.12
C ASN A 171 4.46 -12.50 -14.81
N ASP A 172 4.79 -11.77 -13.75
CA ASP A 172 5.11 -12.36 -12.44
C ASP A 172 3.85 -12.73 -11.65
N ALA A 173 2.72 -12.05 -11.87
CA ALA A 173 1.50 -12.27 -11.09
C ALA A 173 1.02 -13.75 -11.03
N PRO A 174 1.02 -14.54 -12.12
CA PRO A 174 0.71 -15.98 -12.03
C PRO A 174 1.74 -16.78 -11.23
N LEU A 175 3.02 -16.39 -11.26
CA LEU A 175 4.10 -17.02 -10.49
C LEU A 175 3.94 -16.73 -9.01
N VAL A 176 3.61 -15.48 -8.65
CA VAL A 176 3.31 -15.06 -7.27
C VAL A 176 2.08 -15.81 -6.74
N LEU A 177 1.05 -16.00 -7.55
CA LEU A 177 -0.14 -16.75 -7.14
C LEU A 177 0.21 -18.21 -6.82
N LYS A 178 1.07 -18.84 -7.63
CA LYS A 178 1.59 -20.18 -7.38
C LYS A 178 2.44 -20.24 -6.11
N TRP A 179 3.35 -19.29 -5.93
CA TRP A 179 4.20 -19.17 -4.73
C TRP A 179 3.36 -19.02 -3.46
N HIS A 180 2.30 -18.20 -3.50
CA HIS A 180 1.33 -18.11 -2.42
C HIS A 180 0.65 -19.46 -2.11
N GLU A 181 0.18 -20.20 -3.13
CA GLU A 181 -0.43 -21.52 -2.91
C GLU A 181 0.58 -22.53 -2.33
N GLU A 182 1.84 -22.50 -2.77
CA GLU A 182 2.91 -23.37 -2.26
C GLU A 182 3.23 -23.10 -0.78
N MET A 183 3.10 -21.86 -0.33
CA MET A 183 3.22 -21.48 1.09
C MET A 183 1.93 -21.71 1.91
N GLY A 184 0.82 -22.05 1.25
CA GLY A 184 -0.43 -22.38 1.93
C GLY A 184 -1.47 -21.26 2.02
N VAL A 185 -1.38 -20.21 1.18
CA VAL A 185 -2.46 -19.22 1.05
C VAL A 185 -3.71 -19.90 0.48
N MET A 186 -4.82 -19.83 1.22
CA MET A 186 -6.06 -20.52 0.86
C MET A 186 -6.98 -19.66 -0.02
N TYR A 187 -6.75 -19.69 -1.33
CA TYR A 187 -7.67 -19.10 -2.30
C TYR A 187 -8.96 -19.91 -2.48
N ASP A 188 -10.06 -19.23 -2.82
CA ASP A 188 -11.34 -19.84 -3.15
C ASP A 188 -11.20 -20.74 -4.38
N LYS A 189 -11.69 -21.98 -4.27
CA LYS A 189 -11.64 -22.99 -5.34
C LYS A 189 -13.02 -23.56 -5.61
N HIS A 190 -13.25 -23.94 -6.86
CA HIS A 190 -14.36 -24.81 -7.24
C HIS A 190 -14.15 -26.23 -6.67
N PRO A 191 -15.20 -27.07 -6.64
CA PRO A 191 -15.07 -28.46 -6.18
C PRO A 191 -14.06 -29.32 -6.96
N ASP A 192 -13.75 -28.92 -8.19
CA ASP A 192 -12.72 -29.57 -9.03
C ASP A 192 -11.28 -29.10 -8.73
N GLY A 193 -11.10 -28.22 -7.75
CA GLY A 193 -9.81 -27.68 -7.33
C GLY A 193 -9.33 -26.46 -8.14
N THR A 194 -10.06 -26.04 -9.19
CA THR A 194 -9.68 -24.85 -9.96
C THR A 194 -9.98 -23.57 -9.19
N MET A 195 -9.07 -22.59 -9.25
CA MET A 195 -9.26 -21.32 -8.56
C MET A 195 -10.46 -20.54 -9.11
N TYR A 196 -11.27 -20.04 -8.18
CA TYR A 196 -12.30 -19.07 -8.46
C TYR A 196 -11.68 -17.73 -8.82
N ALA A 197 -12.31 -17.02 -9.75
CA ALA A 197 -11.90 -15.68 -10.14
C ALA A 197 -13.11 -14.86 -10.56
N ILE A 198 -13.13 -13.59 -10.17
CA ILE A 198 -14.17 -12.63 -10.55
C ILE A 198 -13.59 -11.46 -11.35
N HIS A 199 -14.48 -10.58 -11.83
CA HIS A 199 -14.08 -9.31 -12.43
C HIS A 199 -13.74 -8.31 -11.33
N GLY A 200 -12.64 -7.58 -11.51
CA GLY A 200 -12.38 -6.31 -10.84
C GLY A 200 -12.80 -5.13 -11.71
N GLY A 201 -12.85 -3.93 -11.12
CA GLY A 201 -12.98 -2.70 -11.90
C GLY A 201 -11.85 -2.59 -12.93
N GLY A 202 -12.17 -2.17 -14.16
CA GLY A 202 -11.19 -2.03 -15.24
C GLY A 202 -10.70 -3.34 -15.87
N THR A 203 -11.21 -4.51 -15.46
CA THR A 203 -10.78 -5.81 -16.02
C THR A 203 -11.66 -6.27 -17.19
N SER A 204 -11.03 -6.70 -18.28
CA SER A 204 -11.72 -7.32 -19.43
C SER A 204 -11.92 -8.84 -19.27
N ARG A 205 -11.27 -9.48 -18.29
CA ARG A 205 -11.40 -10.91 -17.95
C ARG A 205 -11.51 -11.12 -16.44
N LYS A 206 -12.07 -12.28 -16.06
CA LYS A 206 -12.08 -12.74 -14.67
C LYS A 206 -10.67 -13.18 -14.28
N ARG A 207 -10.02 -12.42 -13.40
CA ARG A 207 -8.66 -12.69 -12.94
C ARG A 207 -8.38 -12.25 -11.50
N MET A 208 -9.40 -11.76 -10.81
CA MET A 208 -9.30 -11.38 -9.41
C MET A 208 -9.56 -12.63 -8.56
N HIS A 209 -8.49 -13.19 -8.01
CA HIS A 209 -8.47 -14.37 -7.14
C HIS A 209 -8.60 -13.94 -5.68
N SER A 210 -9.51 -14.58 -4.94
CA SER A 210 -9.90 -14.13 -3.61
C SER A 210 -9.84 -15.26 -2.59
N ALA A 211 -9.72 -14.88 -1.31
CA ALA A 211 -10.16 -15.71 -0.18
C ALA A 211 -11.36 -15.01 0.45
N ARG A 212 -12.57 -15.36 -0.01
CA ARG A 212 -13.82 -14.64 0.27
C ARG A 212 -13.63 -13.13 0.11
N ASP A 213 -13.96 -12.34 1.13
CA ASP A 213 -13.82 -10.90 1.20
C ASP A 213 -12.73 -10.46 2.19
N TYR A 214 -11.78 -11.34 2.50
CA TYR A 214 -10.66 -11.07 3.42
C TYR A 214 -9.32 -11.53 2.84
N SER A 215 -9.16 -11.47 1.52
CA SER A 215 -7.98 -11.98 0.79
C SER A 215 -6.64 -11.48 1.35
N GLY A 216 -6.59 -10.21 1.76
CA GLY A 216 -5.44 -9.60 2.40
C GLY A 216 -5.10 -10.22 3.75
N GLY A 217 -6.11 -10.54 4.55
CA GLY A 217 -5.94 -11.24 5.82
C GLY A 217 -5.39 -12.65 5.63
N GLU A 218 -5.87 -13.39 4.62
CA GLU A 218 -5.37 -14.73 4.32
C GLU A 218 -3.91 -14.72 3.82
N ILE A 219 -3.59 -13.80 2.91
CA ILE A 219 -2.22 -13.60 2.40
C ILE A 219 -1.30 -13.17 3.55
N MET A 220 -1.68 -12.14 4.31
CA MET A 220 -0.86 -11.59 5.39
C MET A 220 -0.63 -12.60 6.51
N LYS A 221 -1.65 -13.39 6.89
CA LYS A 221 -1.52 -14.49 7.85
C LYS A 221 -0.41 -15.45 7.42
N THR A 222 -0.49 -15.93 6.18
CA THR A 222 0.46 -16.92 5.64
C THR A 222 1.88 -16.34 5.58
N LEU A 223 2.06 -15.16 4.98
CA LEU A 223 3.39 -14.54 4.87
C LEU A 223 4.01 -14.24 6.24
N ARG A 224 3.21 -13.78 7.21
CA ARG A 224 3.68 -13.52 8.57
C ARG A 224 4.16 -14.81 9.24
N ASP A 225 3.38 -15.88 9.12
CA ASP A 225 3.68 -17.15 9.78
C ASP A 225 4.95 -17.77 9.15
N GLU A 226 5.11 -17.69 7.82
CA GLU A 226 6.35 -18.07 7.12
C GLU A 226 7.56 -17.27 7.57
N VAL A 227 7.44 -15.94 7.69
CA VAL A 227 8.53 -15.07 8.18
C VAL A 227 8.96 -15.47 9.59
N ARG A 228 8.01 -15.72 10.50
CA ARG A 228 8.31 -16.10 11.89
C ARG A 228 8.92 -17.49 12.04
N ASN A 229 8.66 -18.39 11.09
CA ASN A 229 9.18 -19.76 11.12
C ASN A 229 10.59 -19.89 10.55
N ARG A 230 11.15 -18.83 9.96
CA ARG A 230 12.49 -18.84 9.34
C ARG A 230 13.52 -18.21 10.29
N PRO A 231 14.53 -18.97 10.76
CA PRO A 231 15.46 -18.50 11.78
C PRO A 231 16.41 -17.38 11.30
N ASP A 232 16.61 -17.24 9.99
CA ASP A 232 17.53 -16.24 9.42
C ASP A 232 16.85 -14.88 9.16
N ILE A 233 15.58 -14.73 9.57
CA ILE A 233 14.85 -13.46 9.52
C ILE A 233 14.65 -12.98 10.96
N GLU A 234 15.41 -11.97 11.37
CA GLU A 234 15.17 -11.28 12.63
C GLU A 234 14.04 -10.27 12.43
N VAL A 235 12.98 -10.37 13.25
CA VAL A 235 11.86 -9.43 13.23
C VAL A 235 11.87 -8.60 14.49
N VAL A 236 11.94 -7.27 14.33
CA VAL A 236 11.84 -6.33 15.44
C VAL A 236 10.60 -5.46 15.26
N GLU A 237 9.57 -5.77 16.06
CA GLU A 237 8.33 -4.99 16.16
C GLU A 237 8.56 -3.72 17.00
N PHE A 238 7.69 -2.72 16.85
CA PHE A 238 7.76 -1.44 17.58
C PHE A 238 9.06 -0.66 17.36
N LEU A 239 9.77 -0.93 16.26
CA LEU A 239 11.01 -0.26 15.86
C LEU A 239 10.75 0.58 14.60
N SER A 240 10.62 1.89 14.78
CA SER A 240 10.34 2.82 13.68
C SER A 240 11.64 3.31 13.06
N ALA A 241 11.80 3.20 11.75
CA ALA A 241 12.84 3.96 11.06
C ALA A 241 12.52 5.46 11.17
N VAL A 242 13.54 6.28 11.41
CA VAL A 242 13.41 7.74 11.52
C VAL A 242 14.23 8.49 10.49
N GLU A 243 15.40 7.98 10.10
CA GLU A 243 16.23 8.52 9.02
C GLU A 243 17.03 7.42 8.30
N ILE A 244 17.37 7.64 7.02
CA ILE A 244 18.24 6.75 6.25
C ILE A 244 19.70 7.16 6.43
N LEU A 245 20.58 6.17 6.64
CA LEU A 245 22.02 6.39 6.73
C LEU A 245 22.64 6.34 5.34
N LEU A 246 23.46 7.35 5.02
CA LEU A 246 24.21 7.44 3.78
C LEU A 246 25.72 7.40 4.05
N ASP A 247 26.48 6.76 3.16
CA ASP A 247 27.93 6.87 3.16
C ASP A 247 28.40 8.21 2.57
N LYS A 248 29.72 8.43 2.56
CA LYS A 248 30.34 9.65 2.01
C LYS A 248 30.11 9.83 0.50
N LYS A 249 29.66 8.80 -0.22
CA LYS A 249 29.34 8.82 -1.65
C LYS A 249 27.84 8.99 -1.90
N GLY A 250 27.02 9.05 -0.83
CA GLY A 250 25.56 9.15 -0.92
C GLY A 250 24.84 7.82 -1.12
N ALA A 251 25.52 6.68 -0.93
CA ALA A 251 24.89 5.37 -0.99
C ALA A 251 24.22 5.03 0.34
N CYS A 252 23.02 4.42 0.30
CA CYS A 252 22.34 3.94 1.50
C CYS A 252 23.12 2.80 2.15
N VAL A 253 23.38 2.93 3.45
CA VAL A 253 24.15 1.96 4.26
C VAL A 253 23.41 1.50 5.51
N GLY A 254 22.10 1.75 5.57
CA GLY A 254 21.24 1.37 6.69
C GLY A 254 20.29 2.49 7.11
N ALA A 255 19.88 2.49 8.37
CA ALA A 255 18.95 3.45 8.92
C ALA A 255 19.16 3.71 10.41
N VAL A 256 18.77 4.90 10.85
CA VAL A 256 18.52 5.18 12.26
C VAL A 256 17.10 4.73 12.58
N MET A 257 16.98 3.95 13.63
CA MET A 257 15.74 3.41 14.13
C MET A 257 15.44 4.01 15.52
N MET A 258 14.18 4.04 15.90
CA MET A 258 13.72 4.46 17.22
C MET A 258 12.81 3.37 17.78
N ASN A 259 13.16 2.84 18.95
CA ASN A 259 12.25 1.99 19.70
C ASN A 259 11.08 2.87 20.18
N THR A 260 9.86 2.53 19.76
CA THR A 260 8.67 3.36 20.01
C THR A 260 8.21 3.31 21.46
N GLU A 261 8.62 2.29 22.23
CA GLU A 261 8.31 2.13 23.64
C GLU A 261 9.31 2.89 24.52
N THR A 262 10.62 2.73 24.27
CA THR A 262 11.68 3.33 25.11
C THR A 262 12.15 4.69 24.63
N ARG A 263 11.88 5.05 23.36
CA ARG A 263 12.41 6.24 22.66
C ARG A 263 13.92 6.23 22.46
N GLU A 264 14.57 5.07 22.67
CA GLU A 264 15.99 4.92 22.37
C GLU A 264 16.20 4.83 20.86
N TYR A 265 17.23 5.52 20.39
CA TYR A 265 17.71 5.38 19.03
C TYR A 265 18.62 4.16 18.90
N LYS A 266 18.54 3.55 17.73
CA LYS A 266 19.27 2.34 17.39
C LYS A 266 19.83 2.45 15.98
N ILE A 267 21.03 1.94 15.77
CA ILE A 267 21.71 2.01 14.47
C ILE A 267 21.68 0.64 13.80
N VAL A 268 21.10 0.61 12.60
CA VAL A 268 21.18 -0.56 11.73
C VAL A 268 22.11 -0.24 10.59
N ARG A 269 23.20 -1.00 10.46
CA ARG A 269 24.04 -1.05 9.27
C ARG A 269 23.58 -2.16 8.34
N ALA A 270 23.41 -1.85 7.06
CA ALA A 270 22.98 -2.83 6.06
C ALA A 270 23.65 -2.61 4.70
N LYS A 271 23.88 -3.70 3.95
CA LYS A 271 24.39 -3.62 2.56
C LYS A 271 23.30 -3.20 1.57
N ALA A 272 22.06 -3.56 1.84
CA ALA A 272 20.88 -3.12 1.10
C ALA A 272 19.74 -2.78 2.07
N THR A 273 18.97 -1.73 1.77
CA THR A 273 17.77 -1.35 2.53
C THR A 273 16.55 -1.35 1.61
N ILE A 274 15.48 -2.03 2.01
CA ILE A 274 14.20 -2.08 1.30
C ILE A 274 13.16 -1.30 2.11
N ILE A 275 12.62 -0.24 1.52
CA ILE A 275 11.53 0.55 2.12
C ILE A 275 10.19 -0.04 1.66
N ALA A 276 9.47 -0.66 2.59
CA ALA A 276 8.17 -1.30 2.39
C ALA A 276 7.10 -0.73 3.35
N THR A 277 7.14 0.59 3.56
CA THR A 277 6.40 1.30 4.65
C THR A 277 4.92 1.56 4.38
N GLY A 278 4.40 1.14 3.22
CA GLY A 278 3.02 1.45 2.82
C GLY A 278 2.86 2.89 2.32
N GLY A 279 1.61 3.36 2.29
CA GLY A 279 1.23 4.63 1.67
C GLY A 279 1.12 5.81 2.65
N PHE A 280 0.36 6.81 2.23
CA PHE A 280 0.19 8.10 2.91
C PHE A 280 -1.30 8.46 3.14
N GLY A 281 -2.19 7.47 3.15
CA GLY A 281 -3.63 7.71 3.26
C GLY A 281 -4.08 8.34 4.58
N ARG A 282 -3.25 8.34 5.63
CA ARG A 282 -3.52 9.04 6.90
C ARG A 282 -3.16 10.52 6.88
N LEU A 283 -2.64 11.03 5.77
CA LEU A 283 -2.54 12.47 5.57
C LEU A 283 -3.90 13.12 5.26
N HIS A 284 -4.96 12.32 5.05
CA HIS A 284 -6.32 12.80 4.81
C HIS A 284 -6.36 13.90 3.74
N ILE A 285 -5.79 13.59 2.57
CA ILE A 285 -5.62 14.53 1.46
C ILE A 285 -6.94 15.23 1.14
N GLN A 286 -6.95 16.56 1.22
CA GLN A 286 -8.12 17.43 1.04
C GLN A 286 -9.25 17.16 2.04
N GLY A 287 -8.93 16.68 3.24
CA GLY A 287 -9.88 16.37 4.31
C GLY A 287 -10.73 15.12 4.07
N PHE A 288 -10.38 14.29 3.09
CA PHE A 288 -11.13 13.06 2.82
C PHE A 288 -10.86 12.00 3.89
N GLU A 289 -11.93 11.26 4.20
CA GLU A 289 -11.83 10.05 5.02
C GLU A 289 -11.01 8.97 4.33
N THR A 290 -10.42 8.08 5.12
CA THR A 290 -9.47 7.08 4.63
C THR A 290 -9.83 5.67 5.05
N THR A 291 -9.61 4.72 4.15
CA THR A 291 -9.67 3.28 4.46
C THR A 291 -8.33 2.72 4.92
N ASN A 292 -7.31 3.57 5.03
CA ASN A 292 -5.94 3.15 5.31
C ASN A 292 -5.73 2.87 6.79
N HIS A 293 -4.80 1.96 7.07
CA HIS A 293 -4.35 1.66 8.43
C HIS A 293 -3.72 2.91 9.05
N TYR A 294 -3.70 2.99 10.38
CA TYR A 294 -3.07 4.10 11.10
C TYR A 294 -1.58 4.26 10.79
N GLY A 295 -0.93 3.19 10.33
CA GLY A 295 0.47 3.22 9.92
C GLY A 295 0.77 3.95 8.60
N ALA A 296 -0.23 4.29 7.78
CA ALA A 296 -0.02 4.84 6.43
C ALA A 296 0.26 6.36 6.41
N THR A 297 1.39 6.76 6.98
CA THR A 297 1.77 8.16 7.28
C THR A 297 2.90 8.72 6.41
N ALA A 298 3.22 8.07 5.29
CA ALA A 298 4.27 8.49 4.34
C ALA A 298 5.72 8.41 4.84
N ASP A 299 6.01 7.78 5.99
CA ASP A 299 7.32 7.81 6.64
C ASP A 299 8.48 7.45 5.69
N GLY A 300 8.38 6.31 5.00
CA GLY A 300 9.43 5.87 4.07
C GLY A 300 9.59 6.78 2.86
N ILE A 301 8.53 7.45 2.42
CA ILE A 301 8.58 8.43 1.32
C ILE A 301 9.37 9.65 1.77
N VAL A 302 9.07 10.18 2.97
CA VAL A 302 9.75 11.36 3.53
C VAL A 302 11.22 11.05 3.79
N MET A 303 11.54 9.91 4.42
CA MET A 303 12.92 9.50 4.69
C MET A 303 13.73 9.30 3.39
N ALA A 304 13.15 8.63 2.39
CA ALA A 304 13.81 8.45 1.09
C ALA A 304 14.04 9.79 0.39
N TYR A 305 13.09 10.73 0.47
CA TYR A 305 13.21 12.06 -0.11
C TYR A 305 14.35 12.86 0.52
N ARG A 306 14.46 12.83 1.85
CA ARG A 306 15.59 13.45 2.58
C ARG A 306 16.93 12.83 2.21
N ALA A 307 16.95 11.53 1.94
CA ALA A 307 18.13 10.82 1.43
C ALA A 307 18.45 11.12 -0.06
N GLY A 308 17.65 11.95 -0.74
CA GLY A 308 17.91 12.39 -2.11
C GLY A 308 17.13 11.63 -3.18
N ALA A 309 16.26 10.69 -2.83
CA ALA A 309 15.40 9.99 -3.79
C ALA A 309 14.30 10.93 -4.33
N LYS A 310 13.98 10.78 -5.62
CA LYS A 310 12.83 11.46 -6.21
C LYS A 310 11.56 10.66 -6.00
N TRP A 311 10.46 11.34 -5.69
CA TRP A 311 9.13 10.75 -5.82
C TRP A 311 8.59 10.96 -7.24
N VAL A 312 7.58 10.17 -7.59
CA VAL A 312 6.83 10.26 -8.85
C VAL A 312 5.35 10.06 -8.58
N PHE A 313 4.49 10.72 -9.35
CA PHE A 313 3.02 10.54 -9.34
C PHE A 313 2.32 10.84 -7.99
N MET A 314 2.92 11.67 -7.12
CA MET A 314 2.34 12.02 -5.81
C MET A 314 1.26 13.12 -5.90
N GLU A 315 0.99 13.64 -7.10
CA GLU A 315 -0.10 14.54 -7.42
C GLU A 315 -1.46 13.82 -7.60
N SER A 316 -1.44 12.49 -7.70
CA SER A 316 -2.61 11.64 -7.91
C SER A 316 -2.92 10.79 -6.68
N VAL A 317 -4.17 10.83 -6.22
CA VAL A 317 -4.62 10.07 -5.05
C VAL A 317 -5.87 9.27 -5.44
N GLN A 318 -5.87 7.98 -5.10
CA GLN A 318 -7.05 7.15 -5.34
C GLN A 318 -8.08 7.34 -4.22
N TYR A 319 -9.27 7.77 -4.58
CA TYR A 319 -10.43 7.83 -3.70
C TYR A 319 -11.32 6.62 -3.97
N HIS A 320 -11.35 5.65 -3.05
CA HIS A 320 -12.15 4.44 -3.25
C HIS A 320 -13.65 4.78 -3.26
N PRO A 321 -14.41 4.39 -4.30
CA PRO A 321 -15.76 4.91 -4.53
C PRO A 321 -16.79 4.47 -3.46
N THR A 322 -16.52 3.41 -2.72
CA THR A 322 -17.48 2.79 -1.79
C THR A 322 -16.93 2.67 -0.37
N GLY A 323 -16.22 3.69 0.12
CA GLY A 323 -15.92 3.80 1.55
C GLY A 323 -17.20 3.84 2.38
N ALA A 324 -17.21 3.17 3.54
CA ALA A 324 -18.35 3.23 4.44
C ALA A 324 -18.41 4.60 5.11
N VAL A 325 -19.58 5.26 5.02
CA VAL A 325 -19.85 6.55 5.69
C VAL A 325 -20.32 6.34 7.14
N PHE A 326 -20.77 5.12 7.49
CA PHE A 326 -21.27 4.78 8.81
C PHE A 326 -21.10 3.26 9.14
N PRO A 327 -20.84 2.84 10.40
CA PRO A 327 -20.57 3.69 11.57
C PRO A 327 -19.36 4.58 11.34
N GLU A 328 -19.33 5.73 12.02
CA GLU A 328 -18.08 6.49 12.11
C GLU A 328 -17.00 5.50 12.54
N GLN A 329 -15.88 5.50 11.82
CA GLN A 329 -14.74 4.70 12.23
C GLN A 329 -14.39 5.11 13.66
N ILE A 330 -14.12 4.12 14.51
CA ILE A 330 -13.56 4.40 15.84
C ILE A 330 -12.19 5.01 15.56
N VAL A 331 -12.07 6.34 15.70
CA VAL A 331 -10.82 7.09 15.51
C VAL A 331 -9.92 6.88 16.71
#